data_AF-A0AA40CLZ1-F1
#
_entry.id   AF-A0AA40CLZ1-F1
#
_cell.length_a   1.000
_cell.length_b   1.000
_cell.length_c   1.000
_cell.angle_alpha   90.00
_cell.angle_beta   90.00
_cell.angle_gamma   90.00
#
_symmetry.space_group_name_H-M   'P 1'
#
loop_
_entity.id
_entity.type
_entity.pdbx_description
1 polymer ?
#
loop_
_entity_poly.entity_id
_entity_poly.type
_entity_poly.pdbx_seq_one_letter_code
_entity_poly.pdbx_strand_id
1 'polypeptide(L)'
;MAEDGYPPVPPLYLSRTQSTPDSTLWSQPTTTFLSQSERRPRRVPSESQLKLPKEPRALLHWMVPFTRNKDFVERAWFTNALHSSIDWLRRQPPSPQPDNVRRVTAIQGIGGVGKTQLALEYAYQQVRLGYSVFWVPAFDAASFEKAFRKIGRRLGVDGIENEGADVKKLVKAALEDTLTRHWLLIIDGADDVDLLFGDGGISLSECIPQQSRGTTLVTTRDAEVSQMLVGTEPHGYPSHHIEMGAMRRSESLKLLAKHIHHAGHPSTTSGNASATSGDASTAAGNSATTREMLDFLNYLPLAIRQACAYMTETQTSITQYVARIKAFQASSQMGPFDLLTHSFEAEGRYPWDRNAIAETWLITFDYIARRNTVAANYLRRAGSLPHSRNRKFVLMDFSNLGVNVRDNV
;
A
#
# COMPACT_ATOMS: atom_id res chain seq x y z
N MET A 1 17.92 21.78 16.21
CA MET A 1 17.63 21.75 14.76
C MET A 1 18.26 20.47 14.23
N ALA A 2 17.48 19.41 14.10
CA ALA A 2 17.91 18.17 13.45
C ALA A 2 17.17 18.13 12.11
N GLU A 3 17.92 18.16 11.02
CA GLU A 3 17.38 18.16 9.66
C GLU A 3 16.69 16.80 9.35
N ASP A 4 15.58 16.90 8.63
CA ASP A 4 14.66 15.82 8.29
C ASP A 4 15.35 14.63 7.60
N GLY A 5 15.46 13.50 8.31
CA GLY A 5 16.17 12.28 7.90
C GLY A 5 15.52 11.46 6.76
N TYR A 6 15.50 11.97 5.53
CA TYR A 6 15.61 11.11 4.34
C TYR A 6 16.64 11.69 3.38
N PRO A 7 17.40 10.87 2.64
CA PRO A 7 18.32 11.36 1.63
C PRO A 7 17.59 12.21 0.58
N PRO A 8 18.31 13.12 -0.12
CA PRO A 8 17.71 13.96 -1.16
C PRO A 8 16.96 13.11 -2.18
N VAL A 9 15.83 13.65 -2.66
CA VAL A 9 14.97 12.99 -3.64
C VAL A 9 15.79 12.71 -4.91
N PRO A 10 15.88 11.45 -5.39
CA PRO A 10 16.57 11.16 -6.63
C PRO A 10 15.85 11.85 -7.81
N PRO A 11 16.59 12.42 -8.79
CA PRO A 11 15.99 13.13 -9.90
C PRO A 11 15.09 12.19 -10.73
N LEU A 12 13.90 12.67 -11.09
CA LEU A 12 13.06 12.03 -12.08
C LEU A 12 13.74 12.18 -13.44
N TYR A 13 14.34 11.10 -13.94
CA TYR A 13 14.90 11.06 -15.30
C TYR A 13 13.77 11.09 -16.33
N LEU A 14 13.35 12.30 -16.71
CA LEU A 14 12.57 12.56 -17.91
C LEU A 14 13.53 12.71 -19.10
N SER A 15 13.93 11.61 -19.72
CA SER A 15 14.68 11.67 -20.97
C SER A 15 13.72 11.87 -22.15
N ARG A 16 13.68 13.10 -22.69
CA ARG A 16 13.17 13.39 -24.04
C ARG A 16 14.00 12.62 -25.06
N THR A 17 13.42 11.63 -25.71
CA THR A 17 13.99 11.07 -26.95
C THR A 17 13.56 11.96 -28.12
N GLN A 18 14.45 12.84 -28.57
CA GLN A 18 14.36 13.42 -29.92
C GLN A 18 15.12 12.48 -30.86
N SER A 19 14.39 11.83 -31.76
CA SER A 19 14.94 11.13 -32.92
C SER A 19 14.39 11.79 -34.17
N THR A 20 15.20 12.59 -34.84
CA THR A 20 14.99 13.04 -36.22
C THR A 20 15.63 12.03 -37.17
N PRO A 21 14.96 11.60 -38.25
CA PRO A 21 15.64 11.01 -39.39
C PRO A 21 15.86 12.06 -40.50
N ASP A 22 17.04 11.94 -41.10
CA ASP A 22 17.53 12.67 -42.26
C ASP A 22 16.60 12.64 -43.47
N SER A 23 16.54 13.78 -44.14
CA SER A 23 15.91 14.00 -45.43
C SER A 23 16.93 13.88 -46.55
N THR A 24 16.66 13.07 -47.58
CA THR A 24 17.27 13.28 -48.90
C THR A 24 16.30 12.88 -50.02
N LEU A 25 15.67 13.93 -50.57
CA LEU A 25 15.36 14.21 -51.98
C LEU A 25 15.39 13.04 -52.98
N TRP A 26 14.27 12.79 -53.67
CA TRP A 26 14.21 12.69 -55.13
C TRP A 26 12.83 13.11 -55.66
N SER A 27 12.86 13.90 -56.74
CA SER A 27 11.79 14.66 -57.38
C SER A 27 10.87 13.82 -58.28
N GLN A 28 9.64 14.29 -58.52
CA GLN A 28 8.77 13.82 -59.62
C GLN A 28 9.19 14.43 -60.99
N PRO A 29 8.64 13.96 -62.13
CA PRO A 29 7.37 14.55 -62.62
C PRO A 29 6.39 13.60 -63.34
N THR A 30 5.17 14.14 -63.45
CA THR A 30 3.92 13.73 -64.10
C THR A 30 4.02 13.41 -65.61
N THR A 31 3.18 12.49 -66.12
CA THR A 31 2.62 12.58 -67.50
C THR A 31 1.26 11.87 -67.59
N THR A 32 0.34 12.52 -68.31
CA THR A 32 -1.07 12.20 -68.59
C THR A 32 -1.22 11.55 -69.98
N PHE A 33 -2.17 10.60 -70.20
CA PHE A 33 -3.23 10.64 -71.26
C PHE A 33 -3.90 9.29 -71.65
N LEU A 34 -5.25 9.34 -71.72
CA LEU A 34 -6.29 8.70 -72.58
C LEU A 34 -6.47 7.16 -72.80
N SER A 35 -7.72 6.72 -72.51
CA SER A 35 -8.73 6.14 -73.46
C SER A 35 -8.90 4.61 -73.67
N GLN A 36 -10.11 4.16 -73.28
CA GLN A 36 -11.01 3.15 -73.87
C GLN A 36 -10.66 1.64 -73.85
N SER A 37 -11.49 0.84 -73.17
CA SER A 37 -12.52 0.01 -73.84
C SER A 37 -13.46 -0.67 -72.83
N GLU A 38 -14.75 -0.69 -73.17
CA GLU A 38 -15.83 -1.32 -72.42
C GLU A 38 -15.80 -2.84 -72.56
N ARG A 39 -15.86 -3.57 -71.43
CA ARG A 39 -16.43 -4.93 -71.34
C ARG A 39 -17.14 -5.12 -70.00
N ARG A 40 -18.46 -5.35 -70.03
CA ARG A 40 -19.26 -5.90 -68.92
C ARG A 40 -19.58 -7.39 -69.23
N PRO A 41 -20.03 -8.23 -68.28
CA PRO A 41 -19.99 -8.13 -66.82
C PRO A 41 -19.51 -9.44 -66.13
N ARG A 42 -19.05 -9.38 -64.87
CA ARG A 42 -19.22 -10.49 -63.92
C ARG A 42 -19.67 -9.92 -62.58
N ARG A 43 -20.84 -10.36 -62.11
CA ARG A 43 -21.35 -10.07 -60.76
C ARG A 43 -20.30 -10.56 -59.75
N VAL A 44 -19.67 -9.61 -59.05
CA VAL A 44 -18.90 -9.89 -57.84
C VAL A 44 -19.91 -10.20 -56.74
N PRO A 45 -19.82 -11.33 -56.02
CA PRO A 45 -20.61 -11.53 -54.83
C PRO A 45 -20.27 -10.42 -53.84
N SER A 46 -21.29 -9.79 -53.26
CA SER A 46 -21.16 -8.81 -52.18
C SER A 46 -20.15 -9.29 -51.15
N GLU A 47 -19.25 -8.41 -50.72
CA GLU A 47 -18.37 -8.59 -49.56
C GLU A 47 -19.20 -9.03 -48.35
N SER A 48 -19.33 -10.34 -48.20
CA SER A 48 -19.72 -10.98 -46.95
C SER A 48 -18.56 -10.73 -46.01
N GLN A 49 -18.69 -9.66 -45.22
CA GLN A 49 -18.03 -9.42 -43.94
C GLN A 49 -16.90 -10.40 -43.65
N LEU A 50 -15.73 -10.17 -44.26
CA LEU A 50 -14.48 -10.58 -43.64
C LEU A 50 -14.41 -9.77 -42.34
N LYS A 51 -14.95 -10.35 -41.26
CA LYS A 51 -14.68 -9.91 -39.91
C LYS A 51 -13.16 -10.00 -39.78
N LEU A 52 -12.48 -8.86 -39.96
CA LEU A 52 -11.17 -8.65 -39.39
C LEU A 52 -11.23 -9.23 -37.97
N PRO A 53 -10.27 -10.09 -37.57
CA PRO A 53 -10.23 -10.59 -36.21
C PRO A 53 -10.39 -9.36 -35.32
N LYS A 54 -11.44 -9.33 -34.49
CA LYS A 54 -11.48 -8.35 -33.41
C LYS A 54 -10.23 -8.69 -32.62
N GLU A 55 -9.17 -7.90 -32.75
CA GLU A 55 -8.06 -8.02 -31.82
C GLU A 55 -8.69 -8.03 -30.44
N PRO A 56 -8.46 -9.08 -29.61
CA PRO A 56 -8.97 -9.07 -28.27
C PRO A 56 -8.33 -7.85 -27.62
N ARG A 57 -9.12 -6.79 -27.42
CA ARG A 57 -8.75 -5.72 -26.50
C ARG A 57 -8.62 -6.41 -25.16
N ALA A 58 -7.42 -6.87 -24.83
CA ALA A 58 -7.12 -7.51 -23.56
C ALA A 58 -7.68 -6.60 -22.47
N LEU A 59 -8.69 -7.09 -21.76
CA LEU A 59 -9.47 -6.30 -20.82
C LEU A 59 -8.54 -5.81 -19.71
N LEU A 60 -8.61 -4.52 -19.38
CA LEU A 60 -7.91 -4.00 -18.21
C LEU A 60 -8.49 -4.65 -16.95
N HIS A 61 -7.64 -5.26 -16.13
CA HIS A 61 -8.08 -5.90 -14.89
C HIS A 61 -7.83 -4.99 -13.69
N TRP A 62 -8.87 -4.73 -12.90
CA TRP A 62 -8.77 -4.03 -11.61
C TRP A 62 -9.27 -4.97 -10.52
N MET A 63 -8.36 -5.50 -9.70
CA MET A 63 -8.66 -6.47 -8.65
C MET A 63 -8.20 -5.98 -7.28
N VAL A 64 -8.32 -4.68 -7.03
CA VAL A 64 -7.99 -4.06 -5.74
C VAL A 64 -9.25 -4.03 -4.86
N PRO A 65 -9.23 -4.58 -3.63
CA PRO A 65 -10.41 -4.68 -2.78
C PRO A 65 -10.73 -3.40 -2.00
N PHE A 66 -9.91 -2.36 -2.13
CA PHE A 66 -10.01 -1.13 -1.37
C PHE A 66 -10.41 0.06 -2.25
N THR A 67 -11.21 0.96 -1.69
CA THR A 67 -11.45 2.28 -2.28
C THR A 67 -10.25 3.19 -2.07
N ARG A 68 -9.99 4.11 -3.02
CA ARG A 68 -8.93 5.11 -2.88
C ARG A 68 -9.14 5.93 -1.62
N ASN A 69 -8.09 6.06 -0.83
CA ASN A 69 -8.09 6.94 0.33
C ASN A 69 -8.05 8.41 -0.12
N LYS A 70 -9.18 9.11 -0.04
CA LYS A 70 -9.27 10.54 -0.41
C LYS A 70 -8.45 11.44 0.50
N ASP A 71 -8.19 10.99 1.73
CA ASP A 71 -7.41 11.73 2.72
C ASP A 71 -5.92 11.39 2.67
N PHE A 72 -5.47 10.57 1.70
CA PHE A 72 -4.06 10.20 1.54
C PHE A 72 -3.16 11.44 1.58
N VAL A 73 -2.14 11.41 2.43
CA VAL A 73 -1.12 12.43 2.51
C VAL A 73 0.10 11.89 1.78
N GLU A 74 0.46 12.58 0.70
CA GLU A 74 1.62 12.19 -0.10
C GLU A 74 2.90 12.22 0.72
N ARG A 75 3.67 11.13 0.59
CA ARG A 75 5.00 10.97 1.18
C ARG A 75 6.04 10.93 0.06
N ALA A 76 6.34 12.12 -0.48
CA ALA A 76 7.00 12.30 -1.77
C ALA A 76 8.28 11.48 -1.95
N TRP A 77 9.11 11.36 -0.91
CA TRP A 77 10.33 10.55 -0.98
C TRP A 77 10.03 9.08 -1.31
N PHE A 78 9.09 8.46 -0.59
CA PHE A 78 8.70 7.07 -0.81
C PHE A 78 7.97 6.85 -2.13
N THR A 79 7.11 7.80 -2.51
CA THR A 79 6.44 7.78 -3.82
C THR A 79 7.50 7.77 -4.94
N ASN A 80 8.48 8.68 -4.88
CA ASN A 80 9.53 8.80 -5.89
C ASN A 80 10.50 7.61 -5.90
N ALA A 81 10.82 7.05 -4.71
CA ALA A 81 11.61 5.84 -4.61
C ALA A 81 10.89 4.66 -5.28
N LEU A 82 9.58 4.51 -5.02
CA LEU A 82 8.75 3.46 -5.62
C LEU A 82 8.66 3.59 -7.15
N HIS A 83 8.44 4.81 -7.66
CA HIS A 83 8.48 5.07 -9.10
C HIS A 83 9.84 4.73 -9.71
N SER A 84 10.93 5.26 -9.15
CA SER A 84 12.29 5.01 -9.63
C SER A 84 12.63 3.53 -9.68
N SER A 85 12.26 2.80 -8.63
CA SER A 85 12.47 1.37 -8.49
C SER A 85 11.74 0.58 -9.58
N ILE A 86 10.43 0.77 -9.70
CA ILE A 86 9.59 0.02 -10.64
C ILE A 86 9.89 0.39 -12.10
N ASP A 87 10.12 1.67 -12.39
CA ASP A 87 10.44 2.13 -13.75
C ASP A 87 11.83 1.64 -14.19
N TRP A 88 12.76 1.46 -13.26
CA TRP A 88 14.03 0.81 -13.56
C TRP A 88 13.85 -0.69 -13.85
N LEU A 89 13.08 -1.41 -13.03
CA LEU A 89 12.78 -2.84 -13.25
C LEU A 89 12.12 -3.06 -14.62
N ARG A 90 11.13 -2.23 -14.98
CA ARG A 90 10.41 -2.32 -16.27
C ARG A 90 11.29 -2.09 -17.49
N ARG A 91 12.38 -1.33 -17.37
CA ARG A 91 13.33 -1.09 -18.46
C ARG A 91 14.33 -2.22 -18.66
N GLN A 92 14.51 -3.09 -17.67
CA GLN A 92 15.39 -4.25 -17.83
C GLN A 92 14.79 -5.22 -18.86
N PRO A 93 15.59 -5.82 -19.74
CA PRO A 93 15.11 -6.88 -20.63
C PRO A 93 14.72 -8.13 -19.82
N PRO A 94 13.73 -8.93 -20.26
CA PRO A 94 13.59 -10.30 -19.78
C PRO A 94 14.89 -11.06 -20.09
N SER A 95 15.50 -11.70 -19.10
CA SER A 95 16.72 -12.48 -19.29
C SER A 95 16.45 -13.93 -18.91
N PRO A 96 16.77 -14.91 -19.77
CA PRO A 96 16.61 -16.33 -19.47
C PRO A 96 17.58 -16.86 -18.40
N GLN A 97 18.52 -16.04 -17.91
CA GLN A 97 19.46 -16.46 -16.88
C GLN A 97 18.84 -16.37 -15.46
N PRO A 98 19.02 -17.40 -14.61
CA PRO A 98 18.43 -17.49 -13.28
C PRO A 98 18.97 -16.45 -12.27
N ASP A 99 20.11 -15.84 -12.56
CA ASP A 99 20.79 -14.90 -11.66
C ASP A 99 20.31 -13.44 -11.83
N ASN A 100 19.31 -13.20 -12.68
CA ASN A 100 18.88 -11.84 -13.00
C ASN A 100 17.90 -11.26 -11.97
N VAL A 101 17.94 -9.93 -11.88
CA VAL A 101 17.10 -9.06 -11.06
C VAL A 101 15.65 -9.55 -11.02
N ARG A 102 15.18 -9.93 -9.84
CA ARG A 102 13.77 -10.22 -9.61
C ARG A 102 12.97 -8.94 -9.83
N ARG A 103 11.87 -9.02 -10.58
CA ARG A 103 10.99 -7.86 -10.89
C ARG A 103 10.10 -7.51 -9.69
N VAL A 104 10.73 -7.35 -8.53
CA VAL A 104 10.09 -7.17 -7.24
C VAL A 104 10.62 -5.88 -6.61
N THR A 105 9.72 -5.02 -6.19
CA THR A 105 10.02 -3.94 -5.25
C THR A 105 9.35 -4.29 -3.92
N ALA A 106 10.08 -4.21 -2.81
CA ALA A 106 9.57 -4.44 -1.47
C ALA A 106 9.48 -3.12 -0.70
N ILE A 107 8.31 -2.82 -0.14
CA ILE A 107 8.12 -1.77 0.86
C ILE A 107 8.14 -2.44 2.23
N GLN A 108 9.19 -2.19 2.99
CA GLN A 108 9.37 -2.68 4.34
C GLN A 108 9.06 -1.57 5.36
N GLY A 109 8.74 -1.92 6.60
CA GLY A 109 8.65 -0.93 7.69
C GLY A 109 7.72 -1.38 8.79
N ILE A 110 7.68 -0.65 9.89
CA ILE A 110 6.89 -1.03 11.06
C ILE A 110 5.37 -1.04 10.80
N GLY A 111 4.61 -1.68 11.70
CA GLY A 111 3.15 -1.66 11.68
C GLY A 111 2.60 -0.22 11.77
N GLY A 112 1.56 0.08 11.00
CA GLY A 112 0.88 1.38 11.04
C GLY A 112 1.59 2.54 10.32
N VAL A 113 2.74 2.30 9.69
CA VAL A 113 3.52 3.33 8.97
C VAL A 113 2.96 3.74 7.60
N GLY A 114 2.01 2.97 7.06
CA GLY A 114 1.30 3.31 5.82
C GLY A 114 1.74 2.58 4.56
N LYS A 115 2.49 1.47 4.66
CA LYS A 115 2.94 0.67 3.48
C LYS A 115 1.80 0.30 2.53
N THR A 116 0.75 -0.33 3.07
CA THR A 116 -0.46 -0.70 2.32
C THR A 116 -1.14 0.52 1.67
N GLN A 117 -1.09 1.69 2.31
CA GLN A 117 -1.65 2.93 1.75
C GLN A 117 -0.81 3.47 0.59
N LEU A 118 0.53 3.37 0.67
CA LEU A 118 1.39 3.73 -0.46
C LEU A 118 1.19 2.76 -1.64
N ALA A 119 1.13 1.45 -1.38
CA ALA A 119 0.86 0.44 -2.41
C ALA A 119 -0.51 0.66 -3.07
N LEU A 120 -1.54 1.01 -2.28
CA LEU A 120 -2.87 1.33 -2.77
C LEU A 120 -2.88 2.60 -3.63
N GLU A 121 -2.23 3.67 -3.19
CA GLU A 121 -2.15 4.90 -3.99
C GLU A 121 -1.40 4.65 -5.31
N TYR A 122 -0.30 3.88 -5.27
CA TYR A 122 0.43 3.49 -6.46
C TYR A 122 -0.43 2.65 -7.42
N ALA A 123 -1.23 1.70 -6.91
CA ALA A 123 -2.19 0.94 -7.71
C ALA A 123 -3.14 1.83 -8.51
N TYR A 124 -3.71 2.85 -7.85
CA TYR A 124 -4.59 3.83 -8.50
C TYR A 124 -3.89 4.67 -9.57
N GLN A 125 -2.60 4.93 -9.41
CA GLN A 125 -1.80 5.59 -10.44
C GLN A 125 -1.55 4.64 -11.63
N GLN A 126 -1.18 3.38 -11.38
CA GLN A 126 -0.87 2.42 -12.45
C GLN A 126 -2.10 2.08 -13.32
N VAL A 127 -3.28 1.89 -12.72
CA VAL A 127 -4.49 1.61 -13.51
C VAL A 127 -4.86 2.76 -14.45
N ARG A 128 -4.58 4.02 -14.04
CA ARG A 128 -4.77 5.20 -14.91
C ARG A 128 -3.79 5.25 -16.07
N LEU A 129 -2.62 4.63 -15.93
CA LEU A 129 -1.63 4.45 -16.99
C LEU A 129 -1.91 3.22 -17.86
N GLY A 130 -3.03 2.52 -17.65
CA GLY A 130 -3.44 1.37 -18.45
C GLY A 130 -2.85 0.03 -18.01
N TYR A 131 -2.31 -0.05 -16.80
CA TYR A 131 -1.82 -1.31 -16.23
C TYR A 131 -2.94 -2.10 -15.58
N SER A 132 -2.97 -3.42 -15.81
CA SER A 132 -3.80 -4.32 -15.00
C SER A 132 -3.23 -4.39 -13.57
N VAL A 133 -4.09 -4.34 -12.55
CA VAL A 133 -3.67 -4.40 -11.15
C VAL A 133 -4.33 -5.57 -10.44
N PHE A 134 -3.50 -6.43 -9.87
CA PHE A 134 -3.89 -7.60 -9.09
C PHE A 134 -3.46 -7.42 -7.65
N TRP A 135 -4.35 -7.70 -6.69
CA TRP A 135 -4.06 -7.58 -5.26
C TRP A 135 -4.21 -8.92 -4.58
N VAL A 136 -3.19 -9.33 -3.85
CA VAL A 136 -3.10 -10.61 -3.16
C VAL A 136 -2.75 -10.37 -1.68
N PRO A 137 -3.62 -10.73 -0.74
CA PRO A 137 -3.26 -10.78 0.67
C PRO A 137 -2.28 -11.95 0.94
N ALA A 138 -1.27 -11.71 1.77
CA ALA A 138 -0.25 -12.70 2.12
C ALA A 138 -0.14 -12.98 3.63
N PHE A 139 -1.24 -12.80 4.37
CA PHE A 139 -1.29 -13.07 5.81
C PHE A 139 -1.61 -14.54 6.15
N ASP A 140 -2.13 -15.33 5.21
CA ASP A 140 -2.30 -16.78 5.34
C ASP A 140 -2.37 -17.47 3.96
N ALA A 141 -2.07 -18.78 3.92
CA ALA A 141 -2.04 -19.55 2.68
C ALA A 141 -3.40 -19.65 1.96
N ALA A 142 -4.50 -19.74 2.71
CA ALA A 142 -5.83 -19.94 2.15
C ALA A 142 -6.34 -18.66 1.46
N SER A 143 -6.12 -17.50 2.07
CA SER A 143 -6.46 -16.20 1.48
C SER A 143 -5.60 -15.90 0.25
N PHE A 144 -4.31 -16.27 0.28
CA PHE A 144 -3.40 -16.16 -0.85
C PHE A 144 -3.87 -17.03 -2.03
N GLU A 145 -4.09 -18.33 -1.80
CA GLU A 145 -4.52 -19.25 -2.86
C GLU A 145 -5.87 -18.83 -3.46
N LYS A 146 -6.82 -18.42 -2.60
CA LYS A 146 -8.12 -17.90 -3.04
C LYS A 146 -7.98 -16.67 -3.94
N ALA A 147 -7.06 -15.76 -3.63
CA ALA A 147 -6.80 -14.59 -4.45
C ALA A 147 -6.17 -14.97 -5.79
N PHE A 148 -5.16 -15.84 -5.79
CA PHE A 148 -4.55 -16.37 -7.03
C PHE A 148 -5.57 -17.09 -7.92
N ARG A 149 -6.44 -17.94 -7.35
CA ARG A 149 -7.51 -18.61 -8.10
C ARG A 149 -8.49 -17.60 -8.72
N LYS A 150 -8.80 -16.51 -8.01
CA LYS A 150 -9.61 -15.41 -8.55
C LYS A 150 -8.91 -14.71 -9.72
N ILE A 151 -7.59 -14.52 -9.65
CA ILE A 151 -6.79 -13.94 -10.75
C ILE A 151 -6.84 -14.86 -11.96
N GLY A 152 -6.55 -16.16 -11.78
CA GLY A 152 -6.58 -17.13 -12.88
C GLY A 152 -7.94 -17.23 -13.57
N ARG A 153 -9.05 -17.25 -12.81
CA ARG A 153 -10.41 -17.14 -13.38
C ARG A 153 -10.60 -15.87 -14.21
N ARG A 154 -10.07 -14.74 -13.74
CA ARG A 154 -10.23 -13.45 -14.41
C ARG A 154 -9.40 -13.35 -15.69
N LEU A 155 -8.25 -14.00 -15.71
CA LEU A 155 -7.36 -14.14 -16.86
C LEU A 155 -7.83 -15.24 -17.84
N GLY A 156 -8.80 -16.07 -17.44
CA GLY A 156 -9.29 -17.18 -18.27
C GLY A 156 -8.30 -18.33 -18.35
N VAL A 157 -7.56 -18.61 -17.27
CA VAL A 157 -6.56 -19.68 -17.24
C VAL A 157 -7.24 -21.03 -17.23
N ASP A 158 -6.89 -21.87 -18.21
CA ASP A 158 -7.41 -23.23 -18.32
C ASP A 158 -6.97 -24.10 -17.13
N GLY A 159 -7.89 -24.93 -16.64
CA GLY A 159 -7.63 -25.83 -15.52
C GLY A 159 -7.54 -25.17 -14.14
N ILE A 160 -7.78 -23.85 -14.03
CA ILE A 160 -7.71 -23.13 -12.74
C ILE A 160 -8.69 -23.63 -11.68
N GLU A 161 -9.78 -24.28 -12.09
CA GLU A 161 -10.80 -24.86 -11.21
C GLU A 161 -10.65 -26.38 -11.02
N ASN A 162 -9.64 -27.00 -11.63
CA ASN A 162 -9.44 -28.44 -11.49
C ASN A 162 -9.03 -28.78 -10.05
N GLU A 163 -9.49 -29.93 -9.56
CA GLU A 163 -9.02 -30.47 -8.29
C GLU A 163 -7.51 -30.73 -8.34
N GLY A 164 -6.78 -30.31 -7.29
CA GLY A 164 -5.32 -30.44 -7.24
C GLY A 164 -4.54 -29.52 -8.19
N ALA A 165 -5.21 -28.56 -8.86
CA ALA A 165 -4.53 -27.61 -9.72
C ALA A 165 -3.46 -26.81 -8.97
N ASP A 166 -2.26 -26.70 -9.56
CA ASP A 166 -1.22 -25.80 -9.08
C ASP A 166 -1.54 -24.36 -9.51
N VAL A 167 -2.49 -23.75 -8.78
CA VAL A 167 -3.01 -22.40 -9.05
C VAL A 167 -1.88 -21.37 -9.18
N LYS A 168 -0.83 -21.50 -8.35
CA LYS A 168 0.30 -20.58 -8.32
C LYS A 168 1.07 -20.62 -9.64
N LYS A 169 1.45 -21.83 -10.10
CA LYS A 169 2.16 -22.01 -11.38
C LYS A 169 1.32 -21.61 -12.58
N LEU A 170 0.03 -21.96 -12.58
CA LEU A 170 -0.90 -21.60 -13.66
C LEU A 170 -1.05 -20.08 -13.82
N VAL A 171 -1.23 -19.36 -12.72
CA VAL A 171 -1.34 -17.88 -12.75
C VAL A 171 0.00 -17.24 -13.09
N LYS A 172 1.12 -17.76 -12.56
CA LYS A 172 2.46 -17.27 -12.92
C LYS A 172 2.67 -17.38 -14.43
N ALA A 173 2.42 -18.55 -15.03
CA ALA A 173 2.56 -18.75 -16.46
C ALA A 173 1.68 -17.78 -17.28
N ALA A 174 0.44 -17.56 -16.84
CA ALA A 174 -0.45 -16.59 -17.47
C ALA A 174 0.10 -15.15 -17.39
N LEU A 175 0.70 -14.75 -16.27
CA LEU A 175 1.31 -13.42 -16.10
C LEU A 175 2.65 -13.26 -16.83
N GLU A 176 3.33 -14.35 -17.18
CA GLU A 176 4.56 -14.37 -17.99
C GLU A 176 4.28 -14.37 -19.49
N ASP A 177 3.07 -14.70 -19.93
CA ASP A 177 2.70 -14.66 -21.34
C ASP A 177 2.87 -13.24 -21.92
N THR A 178 3.63 -13.13 -23.01
CA THR A 178 3.90 -11.89 -23.76
C THR A 178 2.66 -11.17 -24.28
N LEU A 179 1.53 -11.87 -24.41
CA LEU A 179 0.23 -11.28 -24.76
C LEU A 179 -0.43 -10.56 -23.58
N THR A 180 0.00 -10.82 -22.35
CA THR A 180 -0.45 -10.04 -21.21
C THR A 180 0.12 -8.61 -21.29
N ARG A 181 -0.81 -7.65 -21.25
CA ARG A 181 -0.47 -6.23 -21.09
C ARG A 181 0.33 -6.01 -19.81
N HIS A 182 0.98 -4.86 -19.71
CA HIS A 182 1.67 -4.47 -18.48
C HIS A 182 0.74 -4.59 -17.27
N TRP A 183 1.27 -5.20 -16.21
CA TRP A 183 0.53 -5.46 -14.99
C TRP A 183 1.35 -5.10 -13.75
N LEU A 184 0.64 -4.88 -12.65
CA LEU A 184 1.17 -4.74 -11.30
C LEU A 184 0.53 -5.81 -10.41
N LEU A 185 1.34 -6.68 -9.83
CA LEU A 185 0.92 -7.63 -8.81
C LEU A 185 1.30 -7.08 -7.44
N ILE A 186 0.33 -6.85 -6.56
CA ILE A 186 0.56 -6.38 -5.20
C ILE A 186 0.37 -7.55 -4.24
N ILE A 187 1.41 -7.88 -3.48
CA ILE A 187 1.36 -8.87 -2.40
C ILE A 187 1.43 -8.09 -1.08
N ASP A 188 0.30 -7.98 -0.39
CA ASP A 188 0.13 -7.12 0.79
C ASP A 188 0.18 -7.94 2.10
N GLY A 189 0.91 -7.43 3.09
CA GLY A 189 1.10 -8.08 4.39
C GLY A 189 1.91 -9.38 4.36
N ALA A 190 2.98 -9.45 3.56
CA ALA A 190 3.86 -10.61 3.47
C ALA A 190 4.85 -10.65 4.65
N ASP A 191 4.35 -10.92 5.85
CA ASP A 191 5.11 -10.77 7.10
C ASP A 191 5.69 -12.10 7.64
N ASP A 192 5.25 -13.27 7.14
CA ASP A 192 5.59 -14.59 7.71
C ASP A 192 6.60 -15.36 6.81
N VAL A 193 7.87 -15.44 7.23
CA VAL A 193 8.93 -16.11 6.46
C VAL A 193 8.61 -17.58 6.18
N ASP A 194 8.14 -18.33 7.18
CA ASP A 194 7.83 -19.76 7.07
C ASP A 194 6.68 -20.00 6.09
N LEU A 195 5.64 -19.15 6.14
CA LEU A 195 4.54 -19.19 5.20
C LEU A 195 5.02 -18.91 3.76
N LEU A 196 5.93 -17.96 3.57
CA LEU A 196 6.32 -17.48 2.25
C LEU A 196 7.41 -18.31 1.59
N PHE A 197 8.30 -18.92 2.38
CA PHE A 197 9.49 -19.63 1.91
C PHE A 197 9.66 -21.05 2.45
N GLY A 198 8.89 -21.45 3.48
CA GLY A 198 8.96 -22.78 4.07
C GLY A 198 8.29 -23.87 3.24
N ASP A 199 8.64 -25.12 3.56
CA ASP A 199 8.09 -26.30 2.90
C ASP A 199 6.58 -26.43 3.16
N GLY A 200 5.80 -26.56 2.09
CA GLY A 200 4.33 -26.62 2.16
C GLY A 200 3.63 -25.27 2.40
N GLY A 201 4.38 -24.17 2.36
CA GLY A 201 3.85 -22.81 2.37
C GLY A 201 3.39 -22.31 0.99
N ILE A 202 3.29 -20.99 0.86
CA ILE A 202 3.00 -20.28 -0.40
C ILE A 202 4.13 -20.48 -1.41
N SER A 203 5.39 -20.52 -0.97
CA SER A 203 6.59 -20.56 -1.84
C SER A 203 6.55 -19.45 -2.89
N LEU A 204 6.82 -18.20 -2.47
CA LEU A 204 6.67 -17.01 -3.33
C LEU A 204 7.47 -17.07 -4.64
N SER A 205 8.60 -17.78 -4.67
CA SER A 205 9.40 -18.02 -5.88
C SER A 205 8.61 -18.71 -7.00
N GLU A 206 7.64 -19.56 -6.66
CA GLU A 206 6.74 -20.23 -7.60
C GLU A 206 5.61 -19.33 -8.09
N CYS A 207 5.36 -18.23 -7.38
CA CYS A 207 4.25 -17.30 -7.66
C CYS A 207 4.68 -16.08 -8.48
N ILE A 208 5.90 -15.60 -8.24
CA ILE A 208 6.39 -14.33 -8.79
C ILE A 208 6.84 -14.54 -10.25
N PRO A 209 6.22 -13.81 -11.21
CA PRO A 209 6.65 -13.84 -12.60
C PRO A 209 8.06 -13.26 -12.77
N GLN A 210 8.94 -14.00 -13.43
CA GLN A 210 10.33 -13.62 -13.69
C GLN A 210 10.51 -13.10 -15.12
N GLN A 211 9.85 -13.74 -16.10
CA GLN A 211 9.98 -13.43 -17.53
C GLN A 211 8.79 -12.62 -18.05
N SER A 212 8.50 -11.48 -17.43
CA SER A 212 7.32 -10.67 -17.79
C SER A 212 7.62 -9.19 -18.00
N ARG A 213 6.67 -8.48 -18.62
CA ARG A 213 6.65 -7.01 -18.70
C ARG A 213 5.93 -6.35 -17.52
N GLY A 214 5.55 -7.13 -16.51
CA GLY A 214 4.93 -6.66 -15.28
C GLY A 214 5.92 -6.56 -14.13
N THR A 215 5.44 -6.01 -13.02
CA THR A 215 6.22 -5.88 -11.79
C THR A 215 5.42 -6.31 -10.59
N THR A 216 6.11 -6.88 -9.59
CA THR A 216 5.52 -7.24 -8.31
C THR A 216 5.91 -6.19 -7.27
N LEU A 217 4.93 -5.72 -6.50
CA LEU A 217 5.12 -4.87 -5.35
C LEU A 217 4.73 -5.65 -4.09
N VAL A 218 5.64 -5.78 -3.14
CA VAL A 218 5.39 -6.47 -1.89
C VAL A 218 5.40 -5.46 -0.74
N THR A 219 4.49 -5.61 0.21
CA THR A 219 4.58 -4.90 1.49
C THR A 219 4.86 -5.89 2.60
N THR A 220 5.80 -5.58 3.49
CA THR A 220 6.15 -6.44 4.62
C THR A 220 6.60 -5.64 5.83
N ARG A 221 6.47 -6.20 7.03
CA ARG A 221 7.12 -5.73 8.26
C ARG A 221 8.50 -6.34 8.44
N ASP A 222 8.76 -7.44 7.77
CA ASP A 222 9.91 -8.29 7.99
C ASP A 222 11.06 -7.95 7.02
N ALA A 223 12.23 -7.69 7.59
CA ALA A 223 13.45 -7.35 6.84
C ALA A 223 14.01 -8.53 6.06
N GLU A 224 13.94 -9.74 6.64
CA GLU A 224 14.39 -10.97 6.02
C GLU A 224 13.52 -11.29 4.80
N VAL A 225 12.18 -11.15 4.91
CA VAL A 225 11.29 -11.30 3.75
C VAL A 225 11.65 -10.33 2.63
N SER A 226 11.87 -9.05 2.97
CA SER A 226 12.29 -8.02 2.00
C SER A 226 13.58 -8.45 1.28
N GLN A 227 14.62 -8.81 2.04
CA GLN A 227 15.92 -9.24 1.53
C GLN A 227 15.82 -10.49 0.65
N MET A 228 15.11 -11.51 1.12
CA MET A 228 14.89 -12.75 0.39
C MET A 228 14.13 -12.55 -0.92
N LEU A 229 13.23 -11.55 -1.01
CA LEU A 229 12.41 -11.33 -2.19
C LEU A 229 13.13 -10.59 -3.32
N VAL A 230 13.83 -9.52 -2.99
CA VAL A 230 14.53 -8.69 -3.98
C VAL A 230 15.88 -9.30 -4.34
N GLY A 231 16.58 -9.88 -3.36
CA GLY A 231 17.93 -10.40 -3.53
C GLY A 231 18.99 -9.31 -3.51
N THR A 232 20.18 -9.62 -4.05
CA THR A 232 21.30 -8.67 -4.08
C THR A 232 21.07 -7.58 -5.12
N GLU A 233 21.12 -6.32 -4.69
CA GLU A 233 20.95 -5.19 -5.59
C GLU A 233 22.23 -4.91 -6.40
N PRO A 234 22.10 -4.58 -7.70
CA PRO A 234 23.24 -4.14 -8.47
C PRO A 234 23.70 -2.76 -7.98
N HIS A 235 25.01 -2.61 -7.79
CA HIS A 235 25.60 -1.37 -7.28
C HIS A 235 25.33 -0.20 -8.24
N GLY A 236 24.96 0.97 -7.70
CA GLY A 236 24.74 2.20 -8.49
C GLY A 236 23.34 2.37 -9.09
N TYR A 237 22.37 1.54 -8.69
CA TYR A 237 20.98 1.57 -9.17
C TYR A 237 19.99 1.90 -8.05
N PRO A 238 18.75 2.34 -8.37
CA PRO A 238 17.76 2.64 -7.34
C PRO A 238 17.43 1.39 -6.53
N SER A 239 17.34 1.54 -5.22
CA SER A 239 16.98 0.44 -4.34
C SER A 239 15.56 -0.06 -4.63
N HIS A 240 15.44 -1.37 -4.67
CA HIS A 240 14.21 -2.15 -4.69
C HIS A 240 13.75 -2.52 -3.28
N HIS A 241 14.57 -2.30 -2.26
CA HIS A 241 14.19 -2.26 -0.86
C HIS A 241 13.84 -0.83 -0.42
N ILE A 242 12.57 -0.59 -0.12
CA ILE A 242 12.09 0.71 0.35
C ILE A 242 11.72 0.58 1.83
N GLU A 243 12.65 0.96 2.71
CA GLU A 243 12.41 0.99 4.15
C GLU A 243 11.60 2.24 4.54
N MET A 244 10.31 2.03 4.83
CA MET A 244 9.37 3.08 5.19
C MET A 244 9.40 3.39 6.68
N GLY A 245 9.97 4.55 7.00
CA GLY A 245 9.93 5.15 8.34
C GLY A 245 8.65 5.94 8.63
N ALA A 246 8.56 6.49 9.84
CA ALA A 246 7.45 7.34 10.29
C ALA A 246 7.27 8.60 9.43
N MET A 247 6.07 9.21 9.50
CA MET A 247 5.78 10.42 8.73
C MET A 247 6.68 11.57 9.18
N ARG A 248 7.10 12.41 8.24
CA ARG A 248 7.75 13.67 8.62
C ARG A 248 6.76 14.55 9.39
N ARG A 249 7.29 15.50 10.15
CA ARG A 249 6.46 16.47 10.89
C ARG A 249 5.48 17.19 9.96
N SER A 250 5.93 17.65 8.79
CA SER A 250 5.08 18.33 7.81
C SER A 250 3.97 17.43 7.24
N GLU A 251 4.27 16.16 6.98
CA GLU A 251 3.31 15.14 6.55
C GLU A 251 2.27 14.87 7.65
N SER A 252 2.72 14.74 8.89
CA SER A 252 1.86 14.46 10.05
C SER A 252 0.91 15.61 10.35
N LEU A 253 1.39 16.85 10.24
CA LEU A 253 0.55 18.03 10.38
C LEU A 253 -0.54 18.11 9.30
N LYS A 254 -0.20 17.76 8.05
CA LYS A 254 -1.19 17.66 6.96
C LYS A 254 -2.24 16.59 7.26
N LEU A 255 -1.82 15.42 7.75
CA LEU A 255 -2.74 14.34 8.11
C LEU A 255 -3.68 14.75 9.24
N LEU A 256 -3.12 15.38 10.28
CA LEU A 256 -3.86 15.91 11.41
C LEU A 256 -4.93 16.94 10.96
N ALA A 257 -4.53 17.91 10.15
CA ALA A 257 -5.43 18.94 9.64
C ALA A 257 -6.61 18.34 8.86
N LYS A 258 -6.35 17.35 7.99
CA LYS A 258 -7.42 16.66 7.25
C LYS A 258 -8.47 16.02 8.15
N HIS A 259 -8.09 15.52 9.34
CA HIS A 259 -9.00 14.76 10.19
C HIS A 259 -9.62 15.54 11.36
N ILE A 260 -9.03 16.66 11.76
CA ILE A 260 -9.61 17.52 12.82
C ILE A 260 -10.63 18.52 12.26
N HIS A 261 -10.45 19.04 11.03
CA HIS A 261 -11.39 20.03 10.46
C HIS A 261 -12.77 19.45 10.10
N HIS A 262 -12.86 18.15 9.84
CA HIS A 262 -14.14 17.48 9.58
C HIS A 262 -14.97 17.21 10.86
N ALA A 263 -14.44 17.55 12.05
CA ALA A 263 -15.03 17.24 13.35
C ALA A 263 -15.91 18.34 13.96
N GLY A 264 -16.30 19.37 13.20
CA GLY A 264 -17.29 20.34 13.65
C GLY A 264 -16.88 21.26 14.81
N HIS A 265 -15.57 21.37 15.13
CA HIS A 265 -15.13 22.40 16.08
C HIS A 265 -15.22 23.78 15.41
N PRO A 266 -16.04 24.72 15.95
CA PRO A 266 -15.93 26.12 15.57
C PRO A 266 -14.53 26.55 15.99
N SER A 267 -13.78 27.12 15.05
CA SER A 267 -12.59 27.89 15.39
C SER A 267 -12.96 28.87 16.50
N THR A 268 -12.37 28.71 17.68
CA THR A 268 -12.27 29.77 18.67
C THR A 268 -11.36 30.86 18.10
N THR A 269 -11.90 31.63 17.16
CA THR A 269 -11.40 32.92 16.72
C THR A 269 -12.60 33.83 16.53
N SER A 270 -13.24 34.20 17.64
CA SER A 270 -13.98 35.46 17.70
C SER A 270 -12.93 36.57 17.71
N GLY A 271 -12.67 37.15 16.54
CA GLY A 271 -11.72 38.24 16.39
C GLY A 271 -11.42 38.53 14.92
N ASN A 272 -12.32 39.29 14.30
CA ASN A 272 -12.15 40.18 13.15
C ASN A 272 -10.94 39.90 12.23
N ALA A 273 -11.17 39.28 11.07
CA ALA A 273 -10.21 39.27 9.98
C ALA A 273 -10.87 39.74 8.68
N SER A 274 -10.61 41.00 8.34
CA SER A 274 -10.61 41.47 6.96
C SER A 274 -9.62 40.63 6.14
N ALA A 275 -10.01 40.31 4.92
CA ALA A 275 -9.26 39.50 3.99
C ALA A 275 -7.87 40.07 3.70
N THR A 276 -6.84 39.27 4.00
CA THR A 276 -5.57 39.28 3.28
C THR A 276 -5.15 37.84 3.04
N SER A 277 -5.03 37.47 1.77
CA SER A 277 -4.62 36.16 1.31
C SER A 277 -3.17 35.85 1.70
N GLY A 278 -2.99 34.99 2.71
CA GLY A 278 -1.69 34.46 3.15
C GLY A 278 -1.77 33.83 4.54
N ASP A 279 -1.63 32.50 4.61
CA ASP A 279 -1.08 31.73 5.74
C ASP A 279 -1.79 31.73 7.12
N ALA A 280 -3.11 31.66 7.18
CA ALA A 280 -3.85 31.46 8.45
C ALA A 280 -3.92 29.99 8.95
N SER A 281 -3.65 28.99 8.10
CA SER A 281 -3.64 27.57 8.50
C SER A 281 -2.31 27.12 9.17
N THR A 282 -1.30 27.99 9.17
CA THR A 282 0.06 27.71 9.63
C THR A 282 0.26 27.98 11.14
N ALA A 283 -0.62 28.77 11.77
CA ALA A 283 -0.48 29.17 13.18
C ALA A 283 -1.08 28.15 14.18
N ALA A 284 -2.21 27.51 13.85
CA ALA A 284 -2.86 26.53 14.73
C ALA A 284 -2.18 25.14 14.70
N GLY A 285 -1.54 24.78 13.58
CA GLY A 285 -0.81 23.51 13.42
C GLY A 285 0.57 23.47 14.11
N ASN A 286 1.13 24.61 14.52
CA ASN A 286 2.49 24.68 15.08
C ASN A 286 2.55 24.93 16.59
N SER A 287 1.42 24.80 17.31
CA SER A 287 1.42 24.88 18.77
C SER A 287 2.34 23.82 19.39
N ALA A 288 3.03 24.18 20.48
CA ALA A 288 3.88 23.26 21.24
C ALA A 288 3.12 21.99 21.66
N THR A 289 1.84 22.11 21.98
CA THR A 289 0.96 20.99 22.34
C THR A 289 0.70 20.04 21.18
N THR A 290 0.55 20.56 19.96
CA THR A 290 0.39 19.71 18.75
C THR A 290 1.67 18.91 18.49
N ARG A 291 2.83 19.54 18.68
CA ARG A 291 4.12 18.85 18.56
C ARG A 291 4.25 17.74 19.60
N GLU A 292 3.95 18.05 20.86
CA GLU A 292 3.96 17.08 21.96
C GLU A 292 3.04 15.88 21.68
N MET A 293 1.85 16.11 21.13
CA MET A 293 0.97 15.02 20.70
C MET A 293 1.60 14.17 19.58
N LEU A 294 2.18 14.80 18.56
CA LEU A 294 2.77 14.07 17.43
C LEU A 294 4.04 13.30 17.82
N ASP A 295 4.84 13.87 18.73
CA ASP A 295 6.00 13.20 19.33
C ASP A 295 5.53 11.94 20.08
N PHE A 296 4.49 12.06 20.90
CA PHE A 296 3.88 10.90 21.58
C PHE A 296 3.38 9.81 20.62
N LEU A 297 2.79 10.23 19.50
CA LEU A 297 2.26 9.31 18.49
C LEU A 297 3.34 8.72 17.58
N ASN A 298 4.62 8.99 17.85
CA ASN A 298 5.79 8.60 17.06
C ASN A 298 5.63 8.92 15.56
N TYR A 299 4.86 9.98 15.24
CA TYR A 299 4.51 10.36 13.88
C TYR A 299 3.95 9.19 13.02
N LEU A 300 3.29 8.21 13.64
CA LEU A 300 2.71 7.06 12.94
C LEU A 300 1.33 7.42 12.39
N PRO A 301 1.09 7.29 11.06
CA PRO A 301 -0.18 7.65 10.46
C PRO A 301 -1.38 6.97 11.11
N LEU A 302 -1.24 5.69 11.48
CA LEU A 302 -2.31 4.95 12.16
C LEU A 302 -2.62 5.52 13.55
N ALA A 303 -1.60 5.81 14.36
CA ALA A 303 -1.78 6.38 15.70
C ALA A 303 -2.40 7.79 15.62
N ILE A 304 -1.94 8.62 14.67
CA ILE A 304 -2.52 9.94 14.40
C ILE A 304 -4.00 9.82 14.03
N ARG A 305 -4.36 8.92 13.11
CA ARG A 305 -5.77 8.73 12.73
C ARG A 305 -6.63 8.24 13.88
N GLN A 306 -6.13 7.34 14.72
CA GLN A 306 -6.86 6.86 15.89
C GLN A 306 -7.07 7.98 16.92
N ALA A 307 -6.03 8.79 17.20
CA ALA A 307 -6.15 9.95 18.07
C ALA A 307 -7.17 10.96 17.52
N CYS A 308 -7.13 11.26 16.22
CA CYS A 308 -8.13 12.12 15.57
C CYS A 308 -9.54 11.56 15.70
N ALA A 309 -9.75 10.27 15.45
CA ALA A 309 -11.06 9.64 15.57
C ALA A 309 -11.60 9.73 17.00
N TYR A 310 -10.76 9.48 18.01
CA TYR A 310 -11.11 9.68 19.41
C TYR A 310 -11.49 11.13 19.71
N MET A 311 -10.66 12.09 19.28
CA MET A 311 -10.91 13.52 19.53
C MET A 311 -12.23 13.98 18.90
N THR A 312 -12.52 13.54 17.68
CA THR A 312 -13.78 13.82 16.98
C THR A 312 -14.98 13.25 17.71
N GLU A 313 -14.94 11.96 18.08
CA GLU A 313 -16.07 11.29 18.74
C GLU A 313 -16.35 11.87 20.14
N THR A 314 -15.29 12.25 20.85
CA THR A 314 -15.40 12.75 22.23
C THR A 314 -15.45 14.27 22.33
N GLN A 315 -15.40 14.97 21.19
CA GLN A 315 -15.30 16.42 21.09
C GLN A 315 -14.18 17.01 21.98
N THR A 316 -13.05 16.30 22.08
CA THR A 316 -11.89 16.77 22.85
C THR A 316 -10.92 17.55 21.98
N SER A 317 -10.40 18.65 22.53
CA SER A 317 -9.32 19.39 21.90
C SER A 317 -7.98 18.64 22.02
N ILE A 318 -7.01 19.01 21.16
CA ILE A 318 -5.63 18.47 21.22
C ILE A 318 -5.05 18.63 22.63
N THR A 319 -5.27 19.78 23.28
CA THR A 319 -4.80 20.04 24.64
C THR A 319 -5.41 19.08 25.67
N GLN A 320 -6.72 18.83 25.58
CA GLN A 320 -7.39 17.88 26.46
C GLN A 320 -6.91 16.45 26.20
N TYR A 321 -6.67 16.08 24.94
CA TYR A 321 -6.15 14.77 24.58
C TYR A 321 -4.72 14.55 25.09
N VAL A 322 -3.83 15.53 24.96
CA VAL A 322 -2.48 15.48 25.56
C VAL A 322 -2.53 15.37 27.08
N ALA A 323 -3.42 16.12 27.74
CA ALA A 323 -3.61 15.97 29.19
C ALA A 323 -4.07 14.56 29.58
N ARG A 324 -4.92 13.93 28.77
CA ARG A 324 -5.35 12.52 28.95
C ARG A 324 -4.20 11.55 28.75
N ILE A 325 -3.36 11.72 27.73
CA ILE A 325 -2.16 10.89 27.54
C ILE A 325 -1.28 10.96 28.79
N LYS A 326 -0.99 12.16 29.30
CA LYS A 326 -0.17 12.35 30.50
C LYS A 326 -0.80 11.70 31.73
N ALA A 327 -2.11 11.87 31.93
CA ALA A 327 -2.83 11.23 33.02
C ALA A 327 -2.84 9.70 32.91
N PHE A 328 -3.00 9.15 31.71
CA PHE A 328 -2.92 7.73 31.43
C PHE A 328 -1.52 7.18 31.75
N GLN A 329 -0.46 7.86 31.30
CA GLN A 329 0.91 7.48 31.59
C GLN A 329 1.27 7.58 33.08
N ALA A 330 0.69 8.53 33.82
CA ALA A 330 0.90 8.68 35.26
C ALA A 330 0.11 7.67 36.10
N SER A 331 -1.04 7.19 35.60
CA SER A 331 -1.91 6.24 36.30
C SER A 331 -1.65 4.77 35.96
N SER A 332 -1.01 4.50 34.82
CA SER A 332 -0.63 3.15 34.41
C SER A 332 0.53 2.65 35.27
N GLN A 333 0.23 2.03 36.41
CA GLN A 333 1.18 1.14 37.08
C GLN A 333 1.51 -0.01 36.12
N MET A 334 2.81 -0.23 35.88
CA MET A 334 3.37 -1.26 34.99
C MET A 334 2.78 -2.64 35.33
N GLY A 335 1.80 -3.09 34.54
CA GLY A 335 1.07 -4.36 34.74
C GLY A 335 0.96 -5.15 33.42
N PRO A 336 -0.08 -5.99 33.21
CA PRO A 336 -0.32 -6.80 31.99
C PRO A 336 -0.25 -6.02 30.66
N PHE A 337 -0.28 -4.70 30.75
CA PHE A 337 0.03 -3.70 29.73
C PHE A 337 1.38 -3.91 29.03
N ASP A 338 2.38 -4.45 29.74
CA ASP A 338 3.70 -4.70 29.18
C ASP A 338 3.68 -5.79 28.11
N LEU A 339 2.75 -6.75 28.20
CA LEU A 339 2.58 -7.79 27.19
C LEU A 339 2.01 -7.24 25.88
N LEU A 340 1.13 -6.23 25.95
CA LEU A 340 0.56 -5.57 24.76
C LEU A 340 1.53 -4.60 24.10
N THR A 341 2.51 -4.08 24.83
CA THR A 341 3.58 -3.26 24.25
C THR A 341 4.69 -4.15 23.70
N HIS A 342 5.11 -5.20 24.44
CA HIS A 342 6.15 -6.15 24.05
C HIS A 342 5.73 -7.16 22.97
N SER A 343 4.46 -7.58 22.90
CA SER A 343 4.02 -8.55 21.87
C SER A 343 4.06 -8.00 20.44
N PHE A 344 4.17 -6.67 20.28
CA PHE A 344 4.38 -6.04 18.96
C PHE A 344 5.87 -5.80 18.63
N GLU A 345 6.78 -6.19 19.52
CA GLU A 345 8.24 -6.01 19.38
C GLU A 345 8.93 -7.21 18.71
N ALA A 346 8.22 -8.34 18.53
CA ALA A 346 8.84 -9.63 18.19
C ALA A 346 9.46 -9.74 16.78
N GLU A 347 9.23 -8.82 15.85
CA GLU A 347 10.00 -8.76 14.60
C GLU A 347 10.26 -7.29 14.21
N GLY A 348 11.45 -6.78 14.55
CA GLY A 348 12.04 -5.59 13.94
C GLY A 348 11.74 -4.22 14.55
N ARG A 349 11.22 -4.13 15.80
CA ARG A 349 11.19 -2.84 16.52
C ARG A 349 12.47 -2.63 17.32
N TYR A 350 13.00 -1.40 17.31
CA TYR A 350 14.09 -1.01 18.20
C TYR A 350 13.68 -1.21 19.67
N PRO A 351 14.59 -1.67 20.56
CA PRO A 351 14.25 -2.17 21.91
C PRO A 351 13.74 -1.14 22.95
N TRP A 352 13.33 0.07 22.56
CA TRP A 352 13.24 1.20 23.51
C TRP A 352 11.98 2.07 23.44
N ASP A 353 11.03 1.86 22.53
CA ASP A 353 9.88 2.77 22.40
C ASP A 353 8.52 2.11 22.60
N ARG A 354 7.83 2.63 23.63
CA ARG A 354 6.40 2.41 23.91
C ARG A 354 5.58 2.39 22.63
N ASN A 355 4.76 1.36 22.47
CA ASN A 355 3.96 1.17 21.27
C ASN A 355 2.82 2.20 21.18
N ALA A 356 3.08 3.37 20.57
CA ALA A 356 2.14 4.48 20.44
C ALA A 356 0.77 4.08 19.87
N ILE A 357 0.72 3.07 18.99
CA ILE A 357 -0.53 2.50 18.46
C ILE A 357 -1.30 1.77 19.58
N ALA A 358 -0.62 0.94 20.38
CA ALA A 358 -1.24 0.24 21.50
C ALA A 358 -1.71 1.22 22.58
N GLU A 359 -0.92 2.24 22.94
CA GLU A 359 -1.33 3.23 23.93
C GLU A 359 -2.54 4.05 23.47
N THR A 360 -2.55 4.49 22.20
CA THR A 360 -3.71 5.19 21.63
C THR A 360 -4.96 4.32 21.62
N TRP A 361 -4.82 3.03 21.30
CA TRP A 361 -5.90 2.07 21.39
C TRP A 361 -6.37 1.87 22.83
N LEU A 362 -5.46 1.77 23.80
CA LEU A 362 -5.80 1.61 25.22
C LEU A 362 -6.57 2.81 25.77
N ILE A 363 -6.16 4.04 25.44
CA ILE A 363 -6.88 5.26 25.80
C ILE A 363 -8.32 5.21 25.24
N THR A 364 -8.47 4.79 23.98
CA THR A 364 -9.78 4.64 23.34
C THR A 364 -10.60 3.52 23.97
N PHE A 365 -9.98 2.39 24.30
CA PHE A 365 -10.62 1.24 24.90
C PHE A 365 -11.11 1.54 26.33
N ASP A 366 -10.31 2.23 27.16
CA ASP A 366 -10.73 2.68 28.49
C ASP A 366 -11.98 3.58 28.40
N TYR A 367 -12.00 4.51 27.44
CA TYR A 367 -13.17 5.34 27.18
C TYR A 367 -14.42 4.52 26.82
N ILE A 368 -14.29 3.55 25.91
CA ILE A 368 -15.39 2.67 25.51
C ILE A 368 -15.85 1.82 26.70
N ALA A 369 -14.92 1.22 27.43
CA ALA A 369 -15.21 0.34 28.58
C ALA A 369 -15.98 1.05 29.69
N ARG A 370 -15.67 2.33 29.96
CA ARG A 370 -16.41 3.14 30.95
C ARG A 370 -17.83 3.50 30.52
N ARG A 371 -18.14 3.49 29.22
CA ARG A 371 -19.43 3.94 28.66
C ARG A 371 -20.34 2.80 28.20
N ASN A 372 -19.75 1.74 27.67
CA ASN A 372 -20.47 0.63 27.07
C ASN A 372 -19.72 -0.67 27.32
N THR A 373 -20.09 -1.33 28.41
CA THR A 373 -19.51 -2.60 28.85
C THR A 373 -19.74 -3.72 27.83
N VAL A 374 -20.88 -3.71 27.13
CA VAL A 374 -21.20 -4.68 26.08
C VAL A 374 -20.25 -4.51 24.89
N ALA A 375 -20.05 -3.28 24.41
CA ALA A 375 -19.11 -2.99 23.32
C ALA A 375 -17.67 -3.35 23.71
N ALA A 376 -17.25 -3.04 24.94
CA ALA A 376 -15.95 -3.44 25.44
C ALA A 376 -15.78 -4.97 25.50
N ASN A 377 -16.82 -5.71 25.90
CA ASN A 377 -16.79 -7.17 25.88
C ASN A 377 -16.70 -7.74 24.46
N TYR A 378 -17.37 -7.14 23.47
CA TYR A 378 -17.19 -7.51 22.07
C TYR A 378 -15.76 -7.27 21.59
N LEU A 379 -15.15 -6.12 21.93
CA LEU A 379 -13.77 -5.80 21.57
C LEU A 379 -12.76 -6.75 22.23
N ARG A 380 -12.95 -7.11 23.51
CA ARG A 380 -12.14 -8.13 24.20
C ARG A 380 -12.23 -9.49 23.54
N ARG A 381 -13.45 -9.90 23.14
CA ARG A 381 -13.68 -11.16 22.42
C ARG A 381 -13.04 -11.14 21.03
N ALA A 382 -13.16 -10.03 20.30
CA ALA A 382 -12.54 -9.89 18.99
C ALA A 382 -11.00 -9.99 19.07
N GLY A 383 -10.39 -9.41 20.11
CA GLY A 383 -8.95 -9.51 20.36
C GLY A 383 -8.46 -10.89 20.79
N SER A 384 -9.36 -11.80 21.20
CA SER A 384 -9.04 -13.18 21.59
C SER A 384 -9.40 -14.22 20.52
N LEU A 385 -9.92 -13.79 19.36
CA LEU A 385 -10.13 -14.69 18.24
C LEU A 385 -8.78 -15.17 17.69
N PRO A 386 -8.53 -16.48 17.62
CA PRO A 386 -7.30 -17.00 17.04
C PRO A 386 -7.24 -16.62 15.56
N HIS A 387 -6.43 -15.62 15.22
CA HIS A 387 -5.93 -15.51 13.85
C HIS A 387 -5.10 -16.76 13.60
N SER A 388 -5.42 -17.47 12.53
CA SER A 388 -4.76 -18.71 12.14
C SER A 388 -3.24 -18.54 12.21
N ARG A 389 -2.64 -19.26 13.17
CA ARG A 389 -1.20 -19.56 13.32
C ARG A 389 -0.25 -18.53 13.94
N ASN A 390 -0.73 -17.44 14.51
CA ASN A 390 0.07 -16.68 15.48
C ASN A 390 0.01 -17.35 16.88
N ARG A 391 0.60 -18.55 17.00
CA ARG A 391 0.58 -19.37 18.24
C ARG A 391 1.25 -18.72 19.46
N LYS A 392 1.88 -17.56 19.34
CA LYS A 392 2.38 -16.76 20.47
C LYS A 392 1.37 -15.73 21.02
N PHE A 393 0.25 -15.50 20.35
CA PHE A 393 -0.71 -14.43 20.70
C PHE A 393 -1.96 -14.92 21.45
N VAL A 394 -2.07 -16.24 21.68
CA VAL A 394 -3.15 -16.82 22.48
C VAL A 394 -2.69 -16.89 23.94
N LEU A 395 -2.81 -15.78 24.65
CA LEU A 395 -3.01 -15.68 26.11
C LEU A 395 -3.04 -14.19 26.53
N MET A 396 -3.87 -13.37 25.88
CA MET A 396 -4.28 -12.11 26.48
C MET A 396 -5.61 -12.31 27.17
N ASP A 397 -5.51 -12.70 28.44
CA ASP A 397 -6.62 -12.62 29.36
C ASP A 397 -6.87 -11.13 29.69
N PHE A 398 -7.72 -10.48 28.87
CA PHE A 398 -8.16 -9.10 29.08
C PHE A 398 -8.91 -8.89 30.41
N SER A 399 -9.16 -9.96 31.19
CA SER A 399 -9.70 -9.93 32.54
C SER A 399 -8.80 -9.20 33.53
N ASN A 400 -7.48 -9.19 33.29
CA ASN A 400 -6.49 -8.58 34.18
C ASN A 400 -6.19 -7.09 33.90
N LEU A 401 -6.96 -6.43 33.01
CA LEU A 401 -6.81 -4.99 32.72
C LEU A 401 -7.27 -4.04 33.84
N GLY A 402 -7.38 -4.52 35.08
CA GLY A 402 -7.49 -3.66 36.28
C GLY A 402 -8.74 -2.78 36.40
N VAL A 403 -9.74 -2.93 35.52
CA VAL A 403 -11.03 -2.26 35.70
C VAL A 403 -11.91 -3.17 36.54
N ASN A 404 -11.87 -2.93 37.85
CA ASN A 404 -12.68 -3.58 38.86
C ASN A 404 -14.16 -3.39 38.53
N VAL A 405 -14.81 -4.41 37.99
CA VAL A 405 -16.28 -4.51 38.02
C VAL A 405 -16.59 -5.36 39.24
N ARG A 406 -16.56 -4.73 40.41
CA ARG A 406 -17.38 -5.16 41.53
C ARG A 406 -18.52 -4.18 41.67
N ASP A 407 -19.70 -4.76 41.82
CA ASP A 407 -20.95 -4.16 42.29
C ASP A 407 -21.78 -3.41 41.24
N ASN A 408 -22.68 -4.13 40.57
CA ASN A 408 -24.05 -4.23 41.07
C ASN A 408 -24.86 -5.29 40.30
N VAL A 409 -25.64 -6.02 41.11
CA VAL A 409 -26.54 -7.15 40.82
C VAL A 409 -27.54 -6.86 39.71
#